data_AF-A0A9E1KH09-F1
#
_entry.id   AF-A0A9E1KH09-F1
#
_cell.length_a   1.000
_cell.length_b   1.000
_cell.length_c   1.000
_cell.angle_alpha   90.00
_cell.angle_beta   90.00
_cell.angle_gamma   90.00
#
_symmetry.space_group_name_H-M   'P 1'
#
loop_
_entity.id
_entity.type
_entity.pdbx_description
1 polymer ?
#
loop_
_entity_poly.entity_id
_entity_poly.type
_entity_poly.pdbx_seq_one_letter_code
_entity_poly.pdbx_strand_id
1 'polypeptide(L)'
;MISSSSQRIAALTTTGGWGEDTLHGLLSRHALAQPERLAVKDQPNREQLTGDSPLQLSWAELQLSSENLAVQLQEAGIGEDDRVIVQLPNVVELVVTYYALSKLGAIVSP
;
A
#
# COMPACT_ATOMS: atom_id res chain seq x y z
N MET A 1 12.31 1.91 -19.03
CA MET A 1 11.87 1.17 -20.24
C MET A 1 10.39 1.47 -20.43
N ILE A 2 9.99 2.08 -21.55
CA ILE A 2 8.57 2.25 -21.87
C ILE A 2 8.09 0.95 -22.52
N SER A 3 7.30 0.16 -21.80
CA SER A 3 6.82 -1.16 -22.24
C SER A 3 5.59 -1.10 -23.16
N SER A 4 4.95 0.08 -23.29
CA SER A 4 3.69 0.27 -24.04
C SER A 4 3.79 1.42 -25.04
N SER A 5 3.24 1.24 -26.25
CA SER A 5 3.23 2.31 -27.27
C SER A 5 2.27 3.44 -26.88
N SER A 6 2.55 4.66 -27.35
CA SER A 6 1.68 5.82 -27.10
C SER A 6 0.25 5.60 -27.59
N GLN A 7 0.06 4.86 -28.69
CA GLN A 7 -1.26 4.49 -29.20
C GLN A 7 -2.03 3.59 -28.22
N ARG A 8 -1.35 2.60 -27.60
CA ARG A 8 -1.96 1.73 -26.60
C ARG A 8 -2.30 2.48 -25.32
N ILE A 9 -1.40 3.35 -24.87
CA ILE A 9 -1.63 4.21 -23.69
C ILE A 9 -2.90 5.04 -23.91
N ALA A 10 -2.98 5.77 -25.04
CA ALA A 10 -4.15 6.58 -25.37
C ALA A 10 -5.44 5.75 -25.42
N ALA A 11 -5.43 4.59 -26.10
CA ALA A 11 -6.60 3.73 -26.20
C ALA A 11 -7.10 3.25 -24.82
N LEU A 12 -6.20 2.86 -23.92
CA LEU A 12 -6.56 2.36 -22.59
C LEU A 12 -6.99 3.48 -21.63
N THR A 13 -6.39 4.66 -21.72
CA THR A 13 -6.81 5.82 -20.93
C THR A 13 -8.17 6.35 -21.40
N THR A 14 -8.39 6.51 -22.71
CA THR A 14 -9.67 7.02 -23.25
C THR A 14 -10.85 6.11 -22.95
N THR A 15 -10.64 4.80 -22.95
CA THR A 15 -11.70 3.82 -22.62
C THR A 15 -11.87 3.60 -21.10
N GLY A 16 -11.07 4.27 -20.27
CA GLY A 16 -11.09 4.13 -18.81
C GLY A 16 -10.48 2.83 -18.28
N GLY A 17 -9.85 2.02 -19.15
CA GLY A 17 -9.13 0.81 -18.73
C GLY A 17 -7.90 1.13 -17.89
N TRP A 18 -7.24 2.25 -18.15
CA TRP A 18 -6.15 2.80 -17.33
C TRP A 18 -6.56 4.17 -16.76
N GLY A 19 -6.47 4.30 -15.43
CA GLY A 19 -6.69 5.56 -14.71
C GLY A 19 -5.39 6.21 -14.28
N GLU A 20 -5.51 7.28 -13.50
CA GLU A 20 -4.39 8.02 -12.89
C GLU A 20 -4.24 7.72 -11.39
N ASP A 21 -4.97 6.71 -10.91
CA ASP A 21 -4.98 6.34 -9.51
C ASP A 21 -3.67 5.68 -9.09
N THR A 22 -3.11 6.17 -8.00
CA THR A 22 -2.06 5.47 -7.26
C THR A 22 -2.66 4.62 -6.15
N LEU A 23 -1.95 3.58 -5.72
CA LEU A 23 -2.37 2.74 -4.61
C LEU A 23 -2.56 3.59 -3.33
N HIS A 24 -1.57 4.41 -2.97
CA HIS A 24 -1.69 5.33 -1.82
C HIS A 24 -2.77 6.42 -2.02
N GLY A 25 -3.05 6.84 -3.26
CA GLY A 25 -4.14 7.77 -3.58
C GLY A 25 -5.51 7.16 -3.29
N LEU A 26 -5.71 5.88 -3.64
CA LEU A 26 -6.91 5.13 -3.25
C LEU A 26 -7.08 5.10 -1.73
N LEU A 27 -6.03 4.78 -0.98
CA LEU A 27 -6.06 4.80 0.49
C LEU A 27 -6.44 6.18 1.04
N SER A 28 -5.79 7.24 0.56
CA SER A 28 -6.09 8.61 1.01
C SER A 28 -7.56 8.97 0.78
N ARG A 29 -8.14 8.57 -0.37
CA ARG A 29 -9.57 8.82 -0.64
C ARG A 29 -10.49 8.09 0.32
N HIS A 30 -10.20 6.82 0.62
CA HIS A 30 -11.00 6.05 1.57
C HIS A 30 -10.88 6.57 3.01
N ALA A 31 -9.66 6.94 3.43
CA ALA A 31 -9.43 7.54 4.75
C ALA A 31 -10.19 8.85 4.95
N LEU A 32 -10.31 9.68 3.91
CA LEU A 32 -11.10 10.92 3.96
C LEU A 32 -12.61 10.65 3.94
N ALA A 33 -13.06 9.70 3.11
CA ALA A 33 -14.49 9.48 2.90
C ALA A 33 -15.18 8.65 4.00
N GLN A 34 -14.44 7.74 4.64
CA GLN A 34 -15.00 6.77 5.62
C GLN A 34 -13.95 6.36 6.67
N PRO A 35 -13.42 7.31 7.46
CA PRO A 35 -12.25 7.11 8.32
C PRO A 35 -12.40 5.94 9.30
N GLU A 36 -13.55 5.83 9.96
CA GLU A 36 -13.82 4.84 11.01
C GLU A 36 -14.22 3.45 10.48
N ARG A 37 -14.43 3.29 9.16
CA ARG A 37 -14.84 2.00 8.62
C ARG A 37 -13.64 1.06 8.59
N LEU A 38 -13.87 -0.20 8.93
CA LEU A 38 -12.86 -1.27 8.86
C LEU A 38 -12.27 -1.36 7.44
N ALA A 39 -10.94 -1.29 7.36
CA ALA A 39 -10.20 -1.39 6.11
C ALA A 39 -9.50 -2.74 5.97
N VAL A 40 -8.80 -3.18 7.02
CA VAL A 40 -8.02 -4.42 7.04
C VAL A 40 -8.09 -5.07 8.42
N LYS A 41 -8.11 -6.39 8.45
CA LYS A 41 -8.16 -7.19 9.68
C LYS A 41 -7.41 -8.49 9.49
N ASP A 42 -6.69 -8.88 10.52
CA ASP A 42 -6.01 -10.17 10.55
C ASP A 42 -6.97 -11.34 10.67
N GLN A 43 -6.51 -12.48 10.18
CA GLN A 43 -7.08 -13.78 10.46
C GLN A 43 -7.14 -14.06 11.97
N PRO A 44 -8.19 -14.76 12.45
CA PRO A 44 -8.34 -15.11 13.86
C PRO A 44 -7.15 -15.92 14.44
N ASN A 45 -6.42 -16.66 13.59
CA ASN A 45 -5.28 -17.46 13.99
C ASN A 45 -3.93 -16.74 13.86
N ARG A 46 -3.88 -15.41 13.75
CA ARG A 46 -2.60 -14.66 13.67
C ARG A 46 -1.63 -15.01 14.81
N GLU A 47 -2.14 -15.17 16.03
CA GLU A 47 -1.33 -15.51 17.20
C GLU A 47 -0.58 -16.84 17.02
N GLN A 48 -1.20 -17.82 16.39
CA GLN A 48 -0.57 -19.11 16.08
C GLN A 48 0.49 -18.99 14.98
N LEU A 49 0.37 -18.01 14.09
CA LEU A 49 1.25 -17.82 12.93
C LEU A 49 2.46 -16.92 13.25
N THR A 50 2.29 -15.94 14.14
CA THR A 50 3.26 -14.86 14.37
C THR A 50 3.62 -14.66 15.84
N GLY A 51 2.83 -15.17 16.77
CA GLY A 51 2.95 -14.88 18.21
C GLY A 51 2.24 -13.59 18.66
N ASP A 52 1.72 -12.79 17.72
CA ASP A 52 1.04 -11.53 18.03
C ASP A 52 -0.48 -11.67 18.03
N SER A 53 -1.17 -10.88 18.85
CA SER A 53 -2.63 -10.79 18.81
C SER A 53 -3.15 -10.25 17.47
N PRO A 54 -4.32 -10.72 16.97
CA PRO A 54 -4.94 -10.18 15.76
C PRO A 54 -5.19 -8.66 15.83
N LEU A 55 -4.82 -7.94 14.78
CA LEU A 55 -5.08 -6.52 14.60
C LEU A 55 -6.25 -6.29 13.63
N GLN A 56 -6.87 -5.13 13.77
CA GLN A 56 -7.82 -4.59 12.81
C GLN A 56 -7.62 -3.08 12.74
N LEU A 57 -7.57 -2.53 11.53
CA LEU A 57 -7.39 -1.10 11.30
C LEU A 57 -8.57 -0.54 10.52
N SER A 58 -9.05 0.62 10.97
CA SER A 58 -9.89 1.51 10.19
C SER A 58 -9.13 2.12 9.01
N TRP A 59 -9.83 2.77 8.08
CA TRP A 59 -9.16 3.46 6.97
C TRP A 59 -8.24 4.58 7.45
N ALA A 60 -8.63 5.32 8.49
CA ALA A 60 -7.79 6.36 9.08
C ALA A 60 -6.54 5.76 9.75
N GLU A 61 -6.69 4.65 10.47
CA GLU A 61 -5.57 3.97 11.14
C GLU A 61 -4.60 3.35 10.13
N LEU A 62 -5.09 2.80 9.01
CA LEU A 62 -4.24 2.29 7.93
C LEU A 62 -3.47 3.42 7.22
N GLN A 63 -4.12 4.56 6.97
CA GLN A 63 -3.47 5.75 6.42
C GLN A 63 -2.36 6.25 7.33
N LEU A 64 -2.64 6.39 8.64
CA LEU A 64 -1.65 6.84 9.62
C LEU A 64 -0.50 5.85 9.77
N SER A 65 -0.79 4.55 9.88
CA SER A 65 0.23 3.51 10.05
C SER A 65 1.17 3.44 8.84
N SER A 66 0.62 3.54 7.62
CA SER A 66 1.45 3.57 6.40
C SER A 66 2.24 4.86 6.25
N GLU A 67 1.72 6.00 6.70
CA GLU A 67 2.46 7.26 6.75
C GLU A 67 3.66 7.16 7.70
N ASN A 68 3.42 6.66 8.92
CA ASN A 68 4.46 6.52 9.93
C ASN A 68 5.57 5.56 9.48
N LEU A 69 5.21 4.47 8.80
CA LEU A 69 6.20 3.55 8.23
C LEU A 69 6.95 4.20 7.05
N ALA A 70 6.27 4.94 6.18
CA ALA A 70 6.92 5.64 5.07
C ALA A 70 7.98 6.63 5.57
N VAL A 71 7.67 7.41 6.62
CA VAL A 71 8.63 8.33 7.24
C VAL A 71 9.85 7.58 7.78
N GLN A 72 9.65 6.49 8.52
CA GLN A 72 10.76 5.68 9.07
C GLN A 72 11.64 5.06 7.97
N LEU A 73 11.04 4.55 6.90
CA LEU A 73 11.79 3.98 5.77
C LEU A 73 12.55 5.08 5.01
N GLN A 74 11.97 6.27 4.86
CA GLN A 74 12.65 7.42 4.27
C GLN A 74 13.85 7.86 5.14
N GLU A 75 13.70 7.91 6.45
CA GLU A 75 14.81 8.19 7.38
C GLU A 75 15.92 7.13 7.31
N ALA A 76 15.56 5.88 7.00
CA ALA A 76 16.50 4.79 6.73
C ALA A 76 17.13 4.84 5.33
N GLY A 77 16.75 5.82 4.49
CA GLY A 77 17.33 6.07 3.17
C GLY A 77 16.61 5.40 2.00
N ILE A 78 15.42 4.83 2.20
CA ILE A 78 14.61 4.25 1.13
C ILE A 78 13.79 5.34 0.45
N GLY A 79 13.83 5.39 -0.88
CA GLY A 79 13.11 6.40 -1.67
C GLY A 79 12.55 5.89 -3.00
N GLU A 80 12.32 6.84 -3.90
CA GLU A 80 11.85 6.57 -5.26
C GLU A 80 12.83 5.65 -6.00
N ASP A 81 12.29 4.75 -6.83
CA ASP A 81 13.04 3.77 -7.63
C ASP A 81 13.82 2.68 -6.87
N ASP A 82 13.93 2.78 -5.53
CA ASP A 82 14.52 1.72 -4.71
C ASP A 82 13.68 0.44 -4.77
N ARG A 83 14.35 -0.71 -4.74
CA ARG A 83 13.71 -2.02 -4.79
C ARG A 83 13.72 -2.66 -3.42
N VAL A 84 12.54 -2.95 -2.89
CA VAL A 84 12.39 -3.52 -1.55
C VAL A 84 11.75 -4.90 -1.66
N ILE A 85 12.49 -5.92 -1.23
CA ILE A 85 11.95 -7.27 -1.07
C ILE A 85 11.16 -7.31 0.23
N VAL A 86 9.90 -7.74 0.16
CA VAL A 86 9.02 -7.89 1.32
C VAL A 86 8.67 -9.35 1.48
N GLN A 87 9.04 -9.94 2.61
CA GLN A 87 8.65 -11.29 2.98
C GLN A 87 7.95 -11.26 4.33
N LEU A 88 6.62 -11.21 4.29
CA LEU A 88 5.75 -11.22 5.47
C LEU A 88 4.61 -12.23 5.26
N PRO A 89 4.04 -12.80 6.34
CA PRO A 89 2.79 -13.54 6.24
C PRO A 89 1.65 -12.62 5.81
N ASN A 90 0.49 -13.22 5.49
CA ASN A 90 -0.74 -12.46 5.23
C ASN A 90 -1.25 -11.84 6.54
N VAL A 91 -0.70 -10.69 6.94
CA VAL A 91 -1.07 -9.92 8.13
C VAL A 91 -1.23 -8.44 7.77
N VAL A 92 -1.85 -7.66 8.66
CA VAL A 92 -2.07 -6.21 8.52
C VAL A 92 -0.80 -5.46 8.11
N GLU A 93 0.37 -5.81 8.67
CA GLU A 93 1.66 -5.18 8.42
C GLU A 93 2.09 -5.30 6.95
N LEU A 94 1.73 -6.38 6.26
CA LEU A 94 2.00 -6.54 4.83
C LEU A 94 1.29 -5.44 4.04
N VAL A 95 0.03 -5.18 4.37
CA VAL A 95 -0.78 -4.14 3.72
C VAL A 95 -0.23 -2.75 4.04
N VAL A 96 0.12 -2.50 5.31
CA VAL A 96 0.78 -1.24 5.74
C VAL A 96 2.07 -1.00 4.96
N THR A 97 2.89 -2.04 4.79
CA THR A 97 4.17 -1.99 4.06
C THR A 97 3.96 -1.61 2.60
N TYR A 98 2.96 -2.18 1.93
CA TYR A 98 2.69 -1.87 0.51
C TYR A 98 2.26 -0.42 0.32
N TYR A 99 1.42 0.11 1.20
CA TYR A 99 1.03 1.52 1.13
C TYR A 99 2.20 2.44 1.47
N ALA A 100 3.03 2.11 2.46
CA ALA A 100 4.21 2.89 2.80
C ALA A 100 5.19 2.99 1.63
N LEU A 101 5.54 1.85 1.02
CA LEU A 101 6.44 1.82 -0.14
C LEU A 101 5.82 2.52 -1.36
N SER A 102 4.51 2.37 -1.58
CA SER A 102 3.81 3.12 -2.64
C SER A 102 3.85 4.63 -2.43
N LYS A 103 3.78 5.12 -1.19
CA LYS A 103 3.91 6.57 -0.87
C LYS A 103 5.31 7.11 -1.17
N LEU A 104 6.34 6.27 -0.98
CA LEU A 104 7.73 6.64 -1.25
C LEU A 104 8.12 6.57 -2.73
N GLY A 105 7.28 5.98 -3.58
CA GLY A 105 7.67 5.68 -4.97
C GLY A 105 8.64 4.50 -5.09
N ALA A 106 8.78 3.70 -4.03
CA ALA A 106 9.62 2.50 -4.02
C ALA A 106 8.94 1.33 -4.75
N ILE A 107 9.75 0.45 -5.33
CA ILE A 107 9.32 -0.74 -6.06
C ILE A 107 9.29 -1.92 -5.09
N VAL A 108 8.10 -2.33 -4.69
CA VAL A 108 7.90 -3.52 -3.85
C VAL A 108 8.03 -4.81 -4.68
N SER A 109 8.82 -5.76 -4.19
CA SER A 109 8.88 -7.14 -4.67
C SER A 109 8.35 -8.06 -3.56
N PRO A 110 7.17 -8.67 -3.74
CA PRO A 110 6.57 -9.58 -2.76
C PRO A 110 7.26 -10.95 -2.71
#